data_AF-A0A1Z8PZ38-F1
#
_entry.id   AF-A0A1Z8PZ38-F1
#
_cell.length_a   1.000
_cell.length_b   1.000
_cell.length_c   1.000
_cell.angle_alpha   90.00
_cell.angle_beta   90.00
_cell.angle_gamma   90.00
#
_symmetry.space_group_name_H-M   'P 1'
#
loop_
_entity.id
_entity.type
_entity.pdbx_description
1 polymer ?
#
loop_
_entity_poly.entity_id
_entity_poly.type
_entity_poly.pdbx_seq_one_letter_code
_entity_poly.pdbx_strand_id
1 'polypeptide(L)'
;MKMKTLAASILFSALVIVHNIANANDAAVSIIKGMSFEGLSVKSTDAEIESYLSKYPSLQCRRTDVPQRESKIKKKIIQSAKSWHCMSSARAEPMIVNIKKRGGAITHMDIQVEYPDAKGYEKVHAYFKSESEKFKATGLVGPHVDKQNNMSFQDSDHPGASSPTFTQVLKVKLLSKCQNKPVHYNLTTSAMKMSGVHRASFKIQRDDAAMYCD
;
A
#
# COMPACT_ATOMS: atom_id res chain seq x y z
N MET A 1 50.50 -22.92 -2.58
CA MET A 1 50.02 -21.71 -1.87
C MET A 1 49.09 -20.88 -2.80
N LYS A 2 47.90 -21.39 -3.16
CA LYS A 2 46.94 -20.69 -4.07
C LYS A 2 45.44 -21.05 -3.83
N MET A 3 45.07 -21.53 -2.64
CA MET A 3 43.67 -21.90 -2.32
C MET A 3 42.99 -20.98 -1.29
N LYS A 4 43.67 -19.95 -0.78
CA LYS A 4 43.08 -19.02 0.22
C LYS A 4 42.34 -17.82 -0.40
N THR A 5 42.62 -17.48 -1.65
CA THR A 5 42.09 -16.27 -2.29
C THR A 5 40.73 -16.46 -2.95
N LEU A 6 40.39 -17.67 -3.43
CA LEU A 6 39.07 -17.92 -4.06
C LEU A 6 37.92 -17.96 -3.06
N ALA A 7 38.13 -18.51 -1.86
CA ALA A 7 37.09 -18.60 -0.85
C ALA A 7 36.66 -17.20 -0.34
N ALA A 8 37.61 -16.26 -0.21
CA ALA A 8 37.34 -14.90 0.23
C ALA A 8 36.47 -14.12 -0.77
N SER A 9 36.71 -14.28 -2.08
CA SER A 9 35.96 -13.59 -3.14
C SER A 9 34.51 -14.08 -3.27
N ILE A 10 34.27 -15.38 -3.05
CA ILE A 10 32.91 -15.97 -3.07
C ILE A 10 32.12 -15.54 -1.83
N LEU A 11 32.76 -15.52 -0.65
CA LEU A 11 32.16 -15.01 0.60
C LEU A 11 31.81 -13.52 0.52
N PHE A 12 32.68 -12.68 -0.05
CA PHE A 12 32.40 -11.26 -0.27
C PHE A 12 31.24 -11.04 -1.25
N SER A 13 31.20 -11.80 -2.35
CA SER A 13 30.14 -11.68 -3.35
C SER A 13 28.76 -12.10 -2.80
N ALA A 14 28.70 -13.19 -2.02
CA ALA A 14 27.49 -13.63 -1.36
C ALA A 14 27.03 -12.63 -0.29
N LEU A 15 27.96 -12.01 0.46
CA LEU A 15 27.63 -10.99 1.45
C LEU A 15 27.03 -9.75 0.78
N VAL A 16 27.61 -9.27 -0.32
CA VAL A 16 27.12 -8.10 -1.06
C VAL A 16 25.73 -8.35 -1.66
N ILE A 17 25.44 -9.55 -2.16
CA ILE A 17 24.11 -9.88 -2.72
C ILE A 17 23.04 -9.89 -1.62
N VAL A 18 23.31 -10.48 -0.44
CA VAL A 18 22.35 -10.50 0.68
C VAL A 18 22.11 -9.10 1.25
N HIS A 19 23.14 -8.26 1.34
CA HIS A 19 23.00 -6.86 1.81
C HIS A 19 22.17 -6.01 0.84
N ASN A 20 22.32 -6.21 -0.47
CA ASN A 20 21.54 -5.45 -1.47
C ASN A 20 20.04 -5.81 -1.43
N ILE A 21 19.69 -7.08 -1.19
CA ILE A 21 18.28 -7.52 -1.10
C ILE A 21 17.60 -7.03 0.18
N ALA A 22 18.31 -7.07 1.33
CA ALA A 22 17.77 -6.54 2.59
C ALA A 22 17.53 -5.02 2.50
N ASN A 23 18.49 -4.28 1.93
CA ASN A 23 18.36 -2.83 1.72
C ASN A 23 17.22 -2.48 0.74
N ALA A 24 16.99 -3.30 -0.29
CA ALA A 24 15.90 -3.11 -1.24
C ALA A 24 14.52 -3.24 -0.57
N ASN A 25 14.35 -4.22 0.31
CA ASN A 25 13.10 -4.44 1.04
C ASN A 25 12.81 -3.31 2.03
N ASP A 26 13.81 -2.86 2.79
CA ASP A 26 13.64 -1.76 3.74
C ASP A 26 13.34 -0.43 3.03
N ALA A 27 14.01 -0.15 1.91
CA ALA A 27 13.71 1.00 1.06
C ALA A 27 12.27 0.92 0.54
N ALA A 28 11.81 -0.24 0.07
CA ALA A 28 10.45 -0.41 -0.45
C ALA A 28 9.38 -0.31 0.64
N VAL A 29 9.63 -0.82 1.84
CA VAL A 29 8.74 -0.60 3.00
C VAL A 29 8.68 0.88 3.35
N SER A 30 9.81 1.60 3.29
CA SER A 30 9.85 3.04 3.51
C SER A 30 8.98 3.79 2.50
N ILE A 31 9.02 3.40 1.21
CA ILE A 31 8.13 3.95 0.18
C ILE A 31 6.66 3.68 0.55
N ILE A 32 6.25 2.44 0.84
CA ILE A 32 4.86 2.12 1.25
C ILE A 32 4.43 2.97 2.46
N LYS A 33 5.31 3.11 3.45
CA LYS A 33 5.08 3.90 4.66
C LYS A 33 4.98 5.42 4.39
N GLY A 34 5.61 5.91 3.32
CA GLY A 34 5.59 7.30 2.88
C GLY A 34 4.46 7.63 1.91
N MET A 35 3.90 6.61 1.25
CA MET A 35 2.79 6.82 0.34
C MET A 35 1.55 7.30 1.09
N SER A 36 0.96 8.38 0.57
CA SER A 36 -0.37 8.85 0.96
C SER A 36 -1.32 8.91 -0.23
N PHE A 37 -2.61 8.77 0.04
CA PHE A 37 -3.68 9.09 -0.89
C PHE A 37 -4.45 10.27 -0.29
N GLU A 38 -4.33 11.44 -0.92
CA GLU A 38 -4.98 12.68 -0.46
C GLU A 38 -4.72 13.01 1.02
N GLY A 39 -3.52 12.67 1.51
CA GLY A 39 -3.09 12.89 2.90
C GLY A 39 -3.33 11.72 3.86
N LEU A 40 -4.06 10.68 3.46
CA LEU A 40 -4.17 9.44 4.24
C LEU A 40 -3.04 8.47 3.91
N SER A 41 -2.40 7.91 4.94
CA SER A 41 -1.34 6.92 4.81
C SER A 41 -1.49 5.82 5.86
N VAL A 42 -0.65 4.79 5.79
CA VAL A 42 -0.59 3.74 6.84
C VAL A 42 -0.18 4.24 8.23
N LYS A 43 0.33 5.49 8.31
CA LYS A 43 0.70 6.17 9.56
C LYS A 43 -0.41 7.06 10.11
N SER A 44 -1.53 7.20 9.40
CA SER A 44 -2.59 8.13 9.79
C SER A 44 -3.17 7.79 11.18
N THR A 45 -3.26 8.82 12.00
CA THR A 45 -3.93 8.83 13.29
C THR A 45 -5.44 8.76 13.12
N ASP A 46 -6.14 8.46 14.21
CA ASP A 46 -7.60 8.45 14.20
C ASP A 46 -8.14 9.84 13.86
N ALA A 47 -7.53 10.90 14.38
CA ALA A 47 -7.92 12.28 14.08
C ALA A 47 -7.73 12.65 12.60
N GLU A 48 -6.64 12.22 11.97
CA GLU A 48 -6.43 12.44 10.53
C GLU A 48 -7.41 11.67 9.67
N ILE A 49 -7.79 10.45 10.09
CA ILE A 49 -8.83 9.66 9.42
C ILE A 49 -10.18 10.38 9.51
N GLU A 50 -10.60 10.78 10.71
CA GLU A 50 -11.88 11.48 10.89
C GLU A 50 -11.87 12.83 10.17
N SER A 51 -10.76 13.58 10.21
CA SER A 51 -10.60 14.83 9.46
C SER A 51 -10.72 14.60 7.96
N TYR A 52 -10.07 13.57 7.42
CA TYR A 52 -10.21 13.21 6.01
C TYR A 52 -11.66 12.87 5.65
N LEU A 53 -12.33 12.01 6.43
CA LEU A 53 -13.72 11.62 6.17
C LEU A 53 -14.68 12.82 6.24
N SER A 54 -14.43 13.76 7.15
CA SER A 54 -15.26 14.96 7.31
C SER A 54 -15.23 15.92 6.11
N LYS A 55 -14.20 15.84 5.26
CA LYS A 55 -14.13 16.60 3.99
C LYS A 55 -15.17 16.14 2.96
N TYR A 56 -15.71 14.93 3.14
CA TYR A 56 -16.62 14.29 2.19
C TYR A 56 -17.99 14.03 2.86
N PRO A 57 -18.84 15.05 3.03
CA PRO A 57 -20.11 14.92 3.76
C PRO A 57 -21.12 13.98 3.11
N SER A 58 -20.92 13.61 1.83
CA SER A 58 -21.74 12.63 1.10
C SER A 58 -21.45 11.17 1.50
N LEU A 59 -20.34 10.92 2.20
CA LEU A 59 -19.97 9.59 2.71
C LEU A 59 -20.85 9.20 3.91
N GLN A 60 -21.51 8.07 3.79
CA GLN A 60 -22.16 7.42 4.92
C GLN A 60 -21.18 6.45 5.55
N CYS A 61 -20.77 6.75 6.79
CA CYS A 61 -19.74 6.00 7.51
C CYS A 61 -20.32 5.16 8.63
N ARG A 62 -19.94 3.88 8.68
CA ARG A 62 -20.07 3.02 9.85
C ARG A 62 -18.72 2.89 10.54
N ARG A 63 -18.63 3.41 11.76
CA ARG A 63 -17.49 3.18 12.66
C ARG A 63 -17.74 2.00 13.58
N THR A 64 -16.70 1.23 13.87
CA THR A 64 -16.75 0.15 14.86
C THR A 64 -15.47 0.20 15.68
N ASP A 65 -15.63 0.32 17.00
CA ASP A 65 -14.53 0.36 17.95
C ASP A 65 -14.66 -0.84 18.90
N VAL A 66 -13.60 -1.64 18.98
CA VAL A 66 -13.49 -2.79 19.88
C VAL A 66 -12.31 -2.54 20.81
N PRO A 67 -12.53 -2.40 22.13
CA PRO A 67 -11.46 -2.18 23.08
C PRO A 67 -10.56 -3.42 23.20
N GLN A 68 -9.33 -3.20 23.68
CA GLN A 68 -8.45 -4.29 24.06
C GLN A 68 -9.08 -5.10 25.20
N ARG A 69 -8.95 -6.43 25.14
CA ARG A 69 -9.45 -7.32 26.18
C ARG A 69 -8.59 -8.57 26.31
N GLU A 70 -8.58 -9.17 27.48
CA GLU A 70 -8.00 -10.50 27.66
C GLU A 70 -8.98 -11.57 27.15
N SER A 71 -8.47 -12.52 26.38
CA SER A 71 -9.24 -13.67 25.95
C SER A 71 -9.46 -14.61 27.13
N LYS A 72 -10.73 -14.91 27.43
CA LYS A 72 -11.12 -15.96 28.41
C LYS A 72 -10.53 -17.33 28.07
N ILE A 73 -10.22 -17.55 26.79
CA ILE A 73 -9.63 -18.78 26.27
C ILE A 73 -8.18 -18.47 25.90
N LYS A 74 -7.21 -19.14 26.53
CA LYS A 74 -5.75 -18.98 26.35
C LYS A 74 -5.08 -17.76 26.98
N LYS A 75 -5.76 -16.97 27.84
CA LYS A 75 -5.17 -15.80 28.56
C LYS A 75 -4.34 -14.88 27.65
N LYS A 76 -4.78 -14.71 26.40
CA LYS A 76 -4.08 -13.93 25.37
C LYS A 76 -4.70 -12.55 25.29
N ILE A 77 -3.87 -11.50 25.21
CA ILE A 77 -4.34 -10.15 24.94
C ILE A 77 -4.87 -10.08 23.49
N ILE A 78 -6.16 -9.75 23.36
CA ILE A 78 -6.79 -9.37 22.10
C ILE A 78 -6.66 -7.86 21.97
N GLN A 79 -5.85 -7.43 21.00
CA GLN A 79 -5.58 -6.04 20.70
C GLN A 79 -6.86 -5.28 20.32
N SER A 80 -6.90 -3.99 20.65
CA SER A 80 -7.99 -3.12 20.21
C SER A 80 -8.10 -3.10 18.69
N ALA A 81 -9.32 -2.98 18.18
CA ALA A 81 -9.57 -2.82 16.75
C ALA A 81 -10.48 -1.62 16.50
N LYS A 82 -10.21 -0.88 15.44
CA LYS A 82 -11.09 0.19 14.95
C LYS A 82 -11.30 0.01 13.46
N SER A 83 -12.49 0.32 12.96
CA SER A 83 -12.73 0.31 11.53
C SER A 83 -13.70 1.40 11.10
N TRP A 84 -13.41 1.98 9.96
CA TRP A 84 -14.27 2.90 9.22
C TRP A 84 -14.66 2.24 7.91
N HIS A 85 -15.95 2.09 7.68
CA HIS A 85 -16.52 1.64 6.42
C HIS A 85 -17.42 2.75 5.90
N CYS A 86 -16.94 3.47 4.88
CA CYS A 86 -17.62 4.62 4.32
C CYS A 86 -17.88 4.41 2.83
N MET A 87 -19.08 4.78 2.40
CA MET A 87 -19.46 4.73 0.99
C MET A 87 -20.30 5.96 0.65
N SER A 88 -20.05 6.54 -0.52
CA SER A 88 -20.83 7.65 -1.03
C SER A 88 -22.27 7.21 -1.25
N SER A 89 -23.21 8.00 -0.74
CA SER A 89 -24.63 7.83 -1.01
C SER A 89 -25.03 8.42 -2.37
N ALA A 90 -24.20 9.29 -2.94
CA ALA A 90 -24.45 9.97 -4.20
C ALA A 90 -23.83 9.20 -5.37
N ARG A 91 -24.60 9.00 -6.44
CA ARG A 91 -24.12 8.35 -7.67
C ARG A 91 -23.17 9.21 -8.50
N ALA A 92 -23.20 10.53 -8.33
CA ALA A 92 -22.42 11.47 -9.14
C ALA A 92 -20.92 11.48 -8.76
N GLU A 93 -20.59 11.16 -7.51
CA GLU A 93 -19.21 11.10 -7.03
C GLU A 93 -19.03 9.81 -6.20
N PRO A 94 -18.95 8.65 -6.86
CA PRO A 94 -18.70 7.39 -6.18
C PRO A 94 -17.39 7.42 -5.41
N MET A 95 -17.48 7.15 -4.10
CA MET A 95 -16.33 7.07 -3.23
C MET A 95 -16.53 5.93 -2.22
N ILE A 96 -15.48 5.14 -2.01
CA ILE A 96 -15.43 4.08 -1.01
C ILE A 96 -14.18 4.28 -0.18
N VAL A 97 -14.31 4.26 1.15
CA VAL A 97 -13.20 4.34 2.08
C VAL A 97 -13.35 3.26 3.14
N ASN A 98 -12.42 2.32 3.16
CA ASN A 98 -12.37 1.25 4.14
C ASN A 98 -11.04 1.31 4.88
N ILE A 99 -11.08 1.57 6.17
CA ILE A 99 -9.87 1.63 7.01
C ILE A 99 -10.07 0.67 8.18
N LYS A 100 -9.07 -0.16 8.45
CA LYS A 100 -9.02 -1.02 9.65
C LYS A 100 -7.71 -0.78 10.38
N LYS A 101 -7.83 -0.59 11.69
CA LYS A 101 -6.72 -0.48 12.63
C LYS A 101 -6.75 -1.63 13.62
N ARG A 102 -5.57 -2.11 13.99
CA ARG A 102 -5.39 -3.09 15.06
C ARG A 102 -4.17 -2.74 15.89
N GLY A 103 -4.33 -2.71 17.21
CA GLY A 103 -3.25 -2.32 18.13
C GLY A 103 -2.64 -0.95 17.77
N GLY A 104 -3.43 -0.02 17.24
CA GLY A 104 -2.96 1.31 16.81
C GLY A 104 -2.50 1.39 15.34
N ALA A 105 -2.09 0.29 14.70
CA ALA A 105 -1.59 0.31 13.32
C ALA A 105 -2.69 0.07 12.28
N ILE A 106 -2.65 0.77 11.14
CA ILE A 106 -3.56 0.54 10.00
C ILE A 106 -3.22 -0.77 9.29
N THR A 107 -4.00 -1.83 9.49
CA THR A 107 -3.81 -3.12 8.81
C THR A 107 -4.47 -3.16 7.44
N HIS A 108 -5.44 -2.29 7.18
CA HIS A 108 -6.09 -2.20 5.89
C HIS A 108 -6.51 -0.77 5.58
N MET A 109 -6.24 -0.33 4.36
CA MET A 109 -6.76 0.90 3.76
C MET A 109 -7.17 0.57 2.33
N ASP A 110 -8.40 0.87 1.93
CA ASP A 110 -8.92 0.72 0.57
C ASP A 110 -9.74 1.98 0.27
N ILE A 111 -9.19 2.84 -0.56
CA ILE A 111 -9.79 4.10 -0.98
C ILE A 111 -10.04 4.00 -2.48
N GLN A 112 -11.25 4.27 -2.90
CA GLN A 112 -11.63 4.35 -4.31
C GLN A 112 -12.39 5.66 -4.51
N VAL A 113 -11.95 6.45 -5.48
CA VAL A 113 -12.54 7.75 -5.80
C VAL A 113 -12.79 7.80 -7.29
N GLU A 114 -13.98 8.21 -7.67
CA GLU A 114 -14.30 8.62 -9.03
C GLU A 114 -14.45 10.14 -9.07
N TYR A 115 -13.62 10.79 -9.88
CA TYR A 115 -13.54 12.22 -10.01
C TYR A 115 -14.55 12.72 -11.04
N PRO A 116 -15.22 13.86 -10.79
CA PRO A 116 -16.12 14.47 -11.75
C PRO A 116 -15.36 15.02 -12.97
N ASP A 117 -14.08 15.36 -12.81
CA ASP A 117 -13.22 15.89 -13.86
C ASP A 117 -11.85 15.20 -13.93
N ALA A 118 -11.13 15.50 -15.01
CA ALA A 118 -9.80 14.96 -15.22
C ALA A 118 -8.74 15.55 -14.27
N LYS A 119 -8.95 16.74 -13.69
CA LYS A 119 -7.89 17.44 -12.94
C LYS A 119 -7.52 16.71 -11.65
N GLY A 120 -8.53 16.28 -10.87
CA GLY A 120 -8.28 15.48 -9.67
C GLY A 120 -7.60 14.15 -10.00
N TYR A 121 -8.04 13.53 -11.08
CA TYR A 121 -7.50 12.30 -11.61
C TYR A 121 -6.03 12.42 -12.06
N GLU A 122 -5.67 13.40 -12.89
CA GLU A 122 -4.31 13.54 -13.43
C GLU A 122 -3.28 13.76 -12.32
N LYS A 123 -3.67 14.45 -11.22
CA LYS A 123 -2.81 14.63 -10.05
C LYS A 123 -2.47 13.28 -9.39
N VAL A 124 -3.48 12.43 -9.18
CA VAL A 124 -3.28 11.11 -8.56
C VAL A 124 -2.55 10.16 -9.51
N HIS A 125 -2.86 10.22 -10.80
CA HIS A 125 -2.16 9.46 -11.83
C HIS A 125 -0.66 9.79 -11.85
N ALA A 126 -0.29 11.08 -11.89
CA ALA A 126 1.11 11.50 -11.86
C ALA A 126 1.81 11.07 -10.56
N TYR A 127 1.11 11.16 -9.43
CA TYR A 127 1.62 10.72 -8.15
C TYR A 127 1.93 9.21 -8.13
N PHE A 128 0.98 8.36 -8.56
CA PHE A 128 1.22 6.90 -8.63
C PHE A 128 2.34 6.53 -9.58
N LYS A 129 2.47 7.23 -10.71
CA LYS A 129 3.62 7.08 -11.61
C LYS A 129 4.93 7.38 -10.89
N SER A 130 5.03 8.51 -10.20
CA SER A 130 6.21 8.88 -9.41
C SER A 130 6.56 7.83 -8.34
N GLU A 131 5.57 7.33 -7.59
CA GLU A 131 5.81 6.27 -6.59
C GLU A 131 6.28 4.96 -7.25
N SER A 132 5.75 4.62 -8.42
CA SER A 132 6.21 3.46 -9.18
C SER A 132 7.69 3.56 -9.58
N GLU A 133 8.18 4.75 -9.96
CA GLU A 133 9.59 4.96 -10.28
C GLU A 133 10.49 4.80 -9.04
N LYS A 134 10.02 5.25 -7.86
CA LYS A 134 10.74 5.01 -6.58
C LYS A 134 10.88 3.51 -6.29
N PHE A 135 9.82 2.72 -6.50
CA PHE A 135 9.88 1.27 -6.32
C PHE A 135 10.78 0.58 -7.35
N LYS A 136 10.80 1.04 -8.61
CA LYS A 136 11.73 0.50 -9.61
C LYS A 136 13.18 0.70 -9.18
N ALA A 137 13.48 1.86 -8.59
CA ALA A 137 14.81 2.18 -8.07
C ALA A 137 15.27 1.29 -6.90
N THR A 138 14.36 0.60 -6.21
CA THR A 138 14.75 -0.38 -5.17
C THR A 138 15.16 -1.73 -5.75
N GLY A 139 15.00 -1.97 -7.05
CA GLY A 139 15.37 -3.23 -7.72
C GLY A 139 14.36 -4.37 -7.56
N LEU A 140 13.15 -4.11 -7.04
CA LEU A 140 12.10 -5.12 -6.81
C LEU A 140 11.31 -5.53 -8.08
N VAL A 141 11.92 -5.42 -9.26
CA VAL A 141 11.21 -5.48 -10.54
C VAL A 141 10.94 -6.92 -10.99
N GLY A 142 9.66 -7.27 -11.15
CA GLY A 142 9.21 -8.44 -11.92
C GLY A 142 8.78 -9.67 -11.09
N PRO A 143 8.01 -10.60 -11.69
CA PRO A 143 7.53 -11.83 -11.04
C PRO A 143 8.64 -12.86 -10.75
N HIS A 144 9.87 -12.59 -11.17
CA HIS A 144 11.01 -13.53 -11.12
C HIS A 144 12.00 -13.30 -9.96
N VAL A 145 11.82 -12.25 -9.15
CA VAL A 145 12.83 -11.87 -8.13
C VAL A 145 12.62 -12.58 -6.78
N ASP A 146 11.39 -12.79 -6.34
CA ASP A 146 11.01 -13.66 -5.20
C ASP A 146 9.47 -13.74 -5.22
N LYS A 147 8.87 -14.91 -4.98
CA LYS A 147 7.41 -15.00 -4.87
C LYS A 147 6.88 -14.17 -3.68
N GLN A 148 7.73 -13.91 -2.70
CA GLN A 148 7.38 -13.17 -1.48
C GLN A 148 7.62 -11.66 -1.60
N ASN A 149 8.60 -11.24 -2.41
CA ASN A 149 8.97 -9.83 -2.63
C ASN A 149 8.98 -9.52 -4.14
N ASN A 150 7.96 -8.82 -4.62
CA ASN A 150 7.87 -8.45 -6.03
C ASN A 150 7.04 -7.18 -6.25
N MET A 151 7.32 -6.55 -7.38
CA MET A 151 6.57 -5.42 -7.89
C MET A 151 6.23 -5.66 -9.36
N SER A 152 5.00 -5.31 -9.73
CA SER A 152 4.58 -5.19 -11.12
C SER A 152 3.94 -3.84 -11.37
N PHE A 153 4.22 -3.28 -12.53
CA PHE A 153 3.66 -2.01 -12.98
C PHE A 153 3.15 -2.18 -14.41
N GLN A 154 1.88 -1.85 -14.62
CA GLN A 154 1.26 -1.79 -15.93
C GLN A 154 0.86 -0.34 -16.18
N ASP A 155 1.24 0.18 -17.34
CA ASP A 155 0.85 1.50 -17.84
C ASP A 155 0.49 1.29 -19.31
N SER A 156 -0.81 1.28 -19.60
CA SER A 156 -1.34 0.97 -20.94
C SER A 156 -2.30 2.06 -21.39
N ASP A 157 -2.01 2.60 -22.56
CA ASP A 157 -2.87 3.52 -23.30
C ASP A 157 -3.43 2.81 -24.54
N HIS A 158 -4.73 2.94 -24.77
CA HIS A 158 -5.40 2.44 -25.98
C HIS A 158 -5.99 3.62 -26.75
N PRO A 159 -5.15 4.42 -27.43
CA PRO A 159 -5.56 5.69 -28.03
C PRO A 159 -6.40 5.54 -29.31
N GLY A 160 -6.53 4.32 -29.85
CA GLY A 160 -7.21 4.05 -31.15
C GLY A 160 -8.64 3.49 -31.05
N ALA A 161 -9.19 3.30 -29.86
CA ALA A 161 -10.58 2.86 -29.69
C ALA A 161 -11.55 4.05 -29.80
N SER A 162 -12.81 3.79 -30.18
CA SER A 162 -13.90 4.79 -30.16
C SER A 162 -14.15 5.42 -28.76
N SER A 163 -13.49 4.89 -27.72
CA SER A 163 -13.41 5.43 -26.37
C SER A 163 -11.99 5.16 -25.86
N PRO A 164 -11.08 6.16 -25.85
CA PRO A 164 -9.71 5.96 -25.37
C PRO A 164 -9.74 5.56 -23.89
N THR A 165 -8.98 4.52 -23.56
CA THR A 165 -8.85 4.04 -22.18
C THR A 165 -7.40 4.09 -21.75
N PHE A 166 -7.17 4.70 -20.60
CA PHE A 166 -5.89 4.72 -19.95
C PHE A 166 -5.99 3.95 -18.64
N THR A 167 -5.05 3.05 -18.39
CA THR A 167 -4.99 2.28 -17.15
C THR A 167 -3.56 2.18 -16.66
N GLN A 168 -3.35 2.62 -15.43
CA GLN A 168 -2.13 2.43 -14.67
C GLN A 168 -2.43 1.57 -13.45
N VAL A 169 -1.61 0.55 -13.21
CA VAL A 169 -1.71 -0.33 -12.03
C VAL A 169 -0.33 -0.64 -11.49
N LEU A 170 -0.08 -0.30 -10.23
CA LEU A 170 1.08 -0.74 -9.47
C LEU A 170 0.63 -1.80 -8.45
N LYS A 171 1.29 -2.96 -8.44
CA LYS A 171 1.14 -3.99 -7.40
C LYS A 171 2.49 -4.24 -6.76
N VAL A 172 2.53 -4.21 -5.44
CA VAL A 172 3.74 -4.49 -4.66
C VAL A 172 3.39 -5.48 -3.55
N LYS A 173 4.17 -6.55 -3.45
CA LYS A 173 4.12 -7.53 -2.36
C LYS A 173 5.48 -7.55 -1.69
N LEU A 174 5.51 -7.36 -0.37
CA LEU A 174 6.74 -7.41 0.43
C LEU A 174 6.52 -8.24 1.68
N LEU A 175 7.57 -8.92 2.10
CA LEU A 175 7.77 -9.50 3.40
C LEU A 175 8.96 -8.78 4.05
N SER A 176 8.68 -8.06 5.13
CA SER A 176 9.70 -7.43 5.97
C SER A 176 9.63 -7.98 7.40
N LYS A 177 10.54 -7.54 8.27
CA LYS A 177 10.56 -7.89 9.69
C LYS A 177 10.43 -6.64 10.54
N CYS A 178 9.56 -6.69 11.53
CA CYS A 178 9.44 -5.66 12.56
C CYS A 178 9.58 -6.32 13.92
N GLN A 179 10.55 -5.89 14.73
CA GLN A 179 10.85 -6.52 16.02
C GLN A 179 10.98 -8.07 15.90
N ASN A 180 11.67 -8.54 14.87
CA ASN A 180 11.82 -9.96 14.52
C ASN A 180 10.52 -10.71 14.16
N LYS A 181 9.39 -10.02 13.99
CA LYS A 181 8.14 -10.58 13.48
C LYS A 181 8.00 -10.34 11.98
N PRO A 182 7.72 -11.37 11.16
CA PRO A 182 7.42 -11.17 9.74
C PRO A 182 6.15 -10.34 9.58
N VAL A 183 6.19 -9.37 8.68
CA VAL A 183 5.06 -8.51 8.33
C VAL A 183 4.95 -8.42 6.81
N HIS A 184 3.79 -8.81 6.30
CA HIS A 184 3.47 -8.74 4.88
C HIS A 184 2.85 -7.40 4.53
N TYR A 185 3.26 -6.84 3.41
CA TYR A 185 2.69 -5.64 2.81
C TYR A 185 2.18 -6.01 1.42
N ASN A 186 0.91 -5.70 1.14
CA ASN A 186 0.32 -5.80 -0.19
C ASN A 186 -0.24 -4.43 -0.55
N LEU A 187 0.40 -3.76 -1.50
CA LEU A 187 -0.03 -2.49 -2.06
C LEU A 187 -0.61 -2.75 -3.45
N THR A 188 -1.73 -2.10 -3.75
CA THR A 188 -2.26 -1.98 -5.11
C THR A 188 -2.74 -0.56 -5.29
N THR A 189 -2.21 0.14 -6.29
CA THR A 189 -2.76 1.41 -6.74
C THR A 189 -3.25 1.26 -8.16
N SER A 190 -4.31 1.99 -8.51
CA SER A 190 -4.74 2.10 -9.89
C SER A 190 -5.23 3.49 -10.23
N ALA A 191 -4.99 3.91 -11.46
CA ALA A 191 -5.60 5.09 -12.05
C ALA A 191 -6.15 4.69 -13.42
N MET A 192 -7.44 4.92 -13.64
CA MET A 192 -8.16 4.57 -14.85
C MET A 192 -8.92 5.78 -15.39
N LYS A 193 -8.84 6.00 -16.69
CA LYS A 193 -9.62 7.01 -17.42
C LYS A 193 -10.31 6.34 -18.60
N MET A 194 -11.62 6.53 -18.68
CA MET A 194 -12.49 6.07 -19.75
C MET A 194 -13.52 7.20 -20.06
N SER A 195 -14.24 7.12 -21.17
CA SER A 195 -15.29 8.10 -21.48
C SER A 195 -16.26 8.28 -20.30
N GLY A 196 -16.28 9.50 -19.74
CA GLY A 196 -17.13 9.88 -18.60
C GLY A 196 -16.71 9.32 -17.23
N VAL A 197 -15.59 8.60 -17.12
CA VAL A 197 -15.14 7.97 -15.87
C VAL A 197 -13.66 8.26 -15.62
N HIS A 198 -13.38 8.91 -14.49
CA HIS A 198 -12.02 9.15 -14.01
C HIS A 198 -11.88 8.54 -12.63
N ARG A 199 -11.25 7.37 -12.50
CA ARG A 199 -11.20 6.62 -11.24
C ARG A 199 -9.78 6.40 -10.76
N ALA A 200 -9.56 6.57 -9.47
CA ALA A 200 -8.35 6.12 -8.80
C ALA A 200 -8.68 5.19 -7.64
N SER A 201 -7.80 4.22 -7.39
CA SER A 201 -7.83 3.38 -6.20
C SER A 201 -6.48 3.31 -5.52
N PHE A 202 -6.52 3.22 -4.19
CA PHE A 202 -5.36 3.02 -3.35
C PHE A 202 -5.69 1.99 -2.28
N LYS A 203 -4.99 0.86 -2.32
CA LYS A 203 -5.21 -0.24 -1.41
C LYS A 203 -3.91 -0.68 -0.77
N ILE A 204 -3.88 -0.70 0.55
CA ILE A 204 -2.83 -1.34 1.34
C ILE A 204 -3.45 -2.37 2.26
N GLN A 205 -2.86 -3.55 2.31
CA GLN A 205 -3.14 -4.61 3.28
C GLN A 205 -1.85 -5.02 3.96
N ARG A 206 -1.88 -5.04 5.29
CA ARG A 206 -0.83 -5.57 6.14
C ARG A 206 -1.42 -6.62 7.06
N ASP A 207 -0.62 -7.63 7.42
CA ASP A 207 -1.05 -8.55 8.47
C ASP A 207 -1.08 -7.87 9.84
N ASP A 208 -1.64 -8.56 10.84
CA ASP A 208 -1.76 -8.02 12.19
C ASP A 208 -0.40 -7.71 12.83
N ALA A 209 0.68 -8.37 12.40
CA ALA A 209 2.01 -8.11 12.95
C ALA A 209 2.53 -6.70 12.58
N ALA A 210 1.85 -5.98 11.69
CA ALA A 210 2.10 -4.56 11.45
C ALA A 210 1.97 -3.67 12.70
N MET A 211 1.27 -4.12 13.75
CA MET A 211 1.22 -3.42 15.04
C MET A 211 2.58 -3.32 15.76
N TYR A 212 3.59 -4.09 15.30
CA TYR A 212 4.96 -4.06 15.85
C TYR A 212 5.91 -3.23 14.98
N CYS A 213 5.39 -2.55 13.94
CA CYS A 213 6.17 -1.92 12.88
C CYS A 213 6.21 -0.39 12.94
N ASP A 214 5.91 0.27 14.05
CA ASP A 214 5.81 1.73 14.06
C ASP A 214 7.13 2.42 13.63
#